data_AF-A0A2N6QRK0-F1
#
_entry.id   AF-A0A2N6QRK0-F1
#
_cell.length_a   1.000
_cell.length_b   1.000
_cell.length_c   1.000
_cell.angle_alpha   90.00
_cell.angle_beta   90.00
_cell.angle_gamma   90.00
#
_symmetry.space_group_name_H-M   'P 1'
#
loop_
_entity.id
_entity.type
_entity.pdbx_description
1 polymer ?
#
loop_
_entity_poly.entity_id
_entity_poly.type
_entity_poly.pdbx_seq_one_letter_code
_entity_poly.pdbx_strand_id
1 'polypeptide(L)'
;MTKSSKRREFSDAFKLQVLSEYFSGGGSKLSVARKYGLSHGLLLAWMKKWPVDSKCLSLPEEIINTYKMAHPNVEFTAQDALEKRIADLEKALEYERLRNYAYKKLIDIAEAEEGISILKKGGVKQ
;
A
#
# COMPACT_ATOMS: atom_id res chain seq x y z
N MET A 1 -20.51 -39.98 -0.25
CA MET A 1 -20.98 -39.33 1.00
C MET A 1 -20.27 -38.00 1.16
N THR A 2 -20.91 -36.89 0.79
CA THR A 2 -20.34 -35.55 0.99
C THR A 2 -20.63 -35.12 2.43
N LYS A 3 -19.63 -35.20 3.31
CA LYS A 3 -19.76 -34.70 4.69
C LYS A 3 -19.96 -33.18 4.62
N SER A 4 -21.18 -32.72 4.88
CA SER A 4 -21.49 -31.30 5.09
C SER A 4 -20.71 -30.81 6.31
N SER A 5 -19.58 -30.15 6.05
CA SER A 5 -18.78 -29.52 7.09
C SER A 5 -19.51 -28.26 7.54
N LYS A 6 -20.17 -28.32 8.71
CA LYS A 6 -20.71 -27.12 9.36
C LYS A 6 -19.56 -26.13 9.52
N ARG A 7 -19.67 -24.96 8.91
CA ARG A 7 -18.70 -23.88 9.09
C ARG A 7 -18.69 -23.53 10.58
N ARG A 8 -17.56 -23.72 11.26
CA ARG A 8 -17.37 -23.18 12.60
C ARG A 8 -17.39 -21.67 12.48
N GLU A 9 -18.42 -21.05 13.04
CA GLU A 9 -18.50 -19.61 13.16
C GLU A 9 -17.71 -19.18 14.40
N PHE A 10 -16.82 -18.22 14.19
CA PHE A 10 -16.05 -17.60 15.26
C PHE A 10 -16.48 -16.15 15.36
N SER A 11 -16.58 -15.63 16.58
CA SER A 11 -16.84 -14.21 16.81
C SER A 11 -15.66 -13.37 16.31
N ASP A 12 -15.93 -12.14 15.89
CA ASP A 12 -14.87 -11.26 15.40
C ASP A 12 -13.87 -10.90 16.50
N ALA A 13 -14.32 -10.77 17.76
CA ALA A 13 -13.45 -10.59 18.91
C ALA A 13 -12.43 -11.73 19.07
N PHE A 14 -12.87 -12.98 18.94
CA PHE A 14 -11.97 -14.14 19.01
C PHE A 14 -10.95 -14.14 17.86
N LYS A 15 -11.39 -13.82 16.64
CA LYS A 15 -10.49 -13.72 15.47
C LYS A 15 -9.40 -12.67 15.69
N LEU A 16 -9.80 -11.49 16.17
CA LEU A 16 -8.88 -10.38 16.43
C LEU A 16 -7.90 -10.72 17.56
N GLN A 17 -8.35 -11.40 18.62
CA GLN A 17 -7.48 -11.87 19.69
C GLN A 17 -6.40 -12.84 19.17
N VAL A 18 -6.80 -13.83 18.37
CA VAL A 18 -5.85 -14.81 17.80
C VAL A 18 -4.83 -14.12 16.87
N LEU A 19 -5.29 -13.17 16.06
CA LEU A 19 -4.41 -12.40 15.17
C LEU A 19 -3.45 -11.49 15.97
N SER A 20 -3.94 -10.79 16.98
CA SER A 20 -3.12 -9.96 17.87
C SER A 20 -2.01 -10.76 18.52
N GLU A 21 -2.32 -11.96 19.04
CA GLU A 21 -1.31 -12.84 19.61
C GLU A 21 -0.32 -13.34 18.56
N TYR A 22 -0.78 -13.68 17.36
CA TYR A 22 0.11 -14.09 16.27
C TYR A 22 1.11 -12.98 15.91
N PHE A 23 0.63 -11.74 15.74
CA PHE A 23 1.48 -10.60 15.40
C PHE A 23 2.42 -10.21 16.54
N SER A 24 2.02 -10.39 17.80
CA SER A 24 2.84 -10.07 18.97
C SER A 24 3.83 -11.19 19.35
N GLY A 25 3.43 -12.46 19.14
CA GLY A 25 4.08 -13.63 19.71
C GLY A 25 5.13 -14.30 18.82
N GLY A 26 5.35 -13.81 17.59
CA GLY A 26 6.43 -14.27 16.70
C GLY A 26 6.42 -15.76 16.34
N GLY A 27 5.34 -16.49 16.66
CA GLY A 27 5.21 -17.92 16.41
C GLY A 27 4.87 -18.23 14.95
N SER A 28 5.15 -19.45 14.50
CA SER A 28 4.74 -19.87 13.15
C SER A 28 3.21 -19.96 13.05
N LYS A 29 2.67 -19.69 11.84
CA LYS A 29 1.23 -19.78 11.55
C LYS A 29 0.65 -21.15 11.96
N LEU A 30 1.39 -22.22 11.72
CA LEU A 30 0.99 -23.58 12.12
C LEU A 30 0.93 -23.75 13.64
N SER A 31 1.86 -23.15 14.38
CA SER A 31 1.88 -23.23 15.84
C SER A 31 0.66 -22.56 16.46
N VAL A 32 0.36 -21.33 16.02
CA VAL A 32 -0.82 -20.58 16.49
C VAL A 32 -2.12 -21.28 16.06
N ALA A 33 -2.21 -21.76 14.83
CA ALA A 33 -3.37 -22.53 14.37
C ALA A 33 -3.60 -23.78 15.24
N ARG A 34 -2.54 -24.51 15.59
CA ARG A 34 -2.63 -25.68 16.47
C ARG A 34 -3.05 -25.30 17.89
N LYS A 35 -2.49 -24.22 18.46
CA LYS A 35 -2.82 -23.72 19.80
C LYS A 35 -4.32 -23.44 19.95
N TYR A 36 -4.93 -22.88 18.91
CA TYR A 36 -6.34 -22.51 18.89
C TYR A 36 -7.26 -23.55 18.21
N GLY A 37 -6.73 -24.71 17.80
CA GLY A 37 -7.51 -25.75 17.11
C GLY A 37 -8.09 -25.32 15.76
N LEU A 38 -7.45 -24.35 15.11
CA LEU A 38 -7.82 -23.76 13.82
C LEU A 38 -7.11 -24.48 12.67
N SER A 39 -7.73 -24.46 11.50
CA SER A 39 -7.04 -24.89 10.28
C SER A 39 -6.11 -23.78 9.78
N HIS A 40 -4.98 -24.16 9.19
CA HIS A 40 -4.02 -23.21 8.62
C HIS A 40 -4.66 -22.28 7.58
N GLY A 41 -5.52 -22.82 6.70
CA GLY A 41 -6.22 -22.03 5.69
C GLY A 41 -7.22 -21.01 6.28
N LEU A 42 -7.84 -21.32 7.42
CA LEU A 42 -8.74 -20.39 8.10
C LEU A 42 -7.99 -19.20 8.69
N LEU A 43 -6.81 -19.44 9.29
CA LEU A 43 -5.95 -18.38 9.80
C LEU A 43 -5.46 -17.46 8.67
N LEU A 44 -5.05 -18.03 7.52
CA LEU A 44 -4.68 -17.24 6.35
C LEU A 44 -5.83 -16.37 5.83
N ALA A 45 -7.06 -16.91 5.79
CA ALA A 45 -8.23 -16.15 5.38
C ALA A 45 -8.51 -14.97 6.34
N TRP A 46 -8.28 -15.15 7.64
CA TRP A 46 -8.41 -14.06 8.62
C TRP A 46 -7.31 -13.02 8.46
N MET A 47 -6.05 -13.43 8.28
CA MET A 47 -4.95 -12.51 8.02
C MET A 47 -5.18 -11.65 6.77
N LYS A 48 -5.79 -12.23 5.72
CA LYS A 48 -6.13 -11.48 4.51
C LYS A 48 -7.25 -10.45 4.73
N LYS A 49 -8.19 -10.75 5.62
CA LYS A 49 -9.32 -9.85 5.93
C LYS A 49 -8.93 -8.77 6.95
N TRP A 50 -8.01 -9.07 7.86
CA TRP A 50 -7.49 -8.16 8.88
C TRP A 50 -5.96 -8.15 8.81
N PRO A 51 -5.37 -7.31 7.94
CA PRO A 51 -3.93 -7.14 7.88
C PRO A 51 -3.40 -6.57 9.20
N VAL A 52 -2.09 -6.69 9.43
CA VAL A 52 -1.41 -6.22 10.66
C VAL A 52 -1.69 -4.73 10.97
N ASP A 53 -1.87 -3.92 9.93
CA ASP A 53 -2.16 -2.48 9.99
C ASP A 53 -3.64 -2.16 10.19
N SER A 54 -4.50 -3.19 10.29
CA SER A 54 -5.92 -2.97 10.42
C SER A 54 -6.21 -2.25 11.74
N LYS A 55 -6.92 -1.11 11.64
CA LYS A 55 -7.39 -0.33 12.81
C LYS A 55 -8.15 -1.20 13.84
N CYS A 56 -8.73 -2.31 13.39
CA CYS A 56 -9.47 -3.26 14.22
C CYS A 56 -8.59 -4.07 15.19
N LEU A 57 -7.28 -4.22 14.91
CA LEU A 57 -6.37 -4.97 15.78
C LEU A 57 -5.82 -4.13 16.93
N SER A 58 -5.87 -2.79 16.81
CA SER A 58 -5.36 -1.84 17.81
C SER A 58 -3.97 -2.22 18.36
N LEU A 59 -3.11 -2.78 17.50
CA LEU A 59 -1.75 -3.18 17.87
C LEU A 59 -0.86 -1.93 18.02
N PRO A 60 0.07 -1.92 18.99
CA PRO A 60 1.09 -0.89 19.08
C PRO A 60 1.92 -0.79 17.78
N GLU A 61 2.28 0.43 17.38
CA GLU A 61 3.06 0.69 16.16
C GLU A 61 4.40 -0.08 16.14
N GLU A 62 5.00 -0.30 17.31
CA GLU A 62 6.23 -1.07 17.46
C GLU A 62 6.07 -2.53 17.00
N ILE A 63 4.93 -3.17 17.33
CA ILE A 63 4.63 -4.55 16.91
C ILE A 63 4.36 -4.60 15.40
N ILE A 64 3.68 -3.58 14.87
CA ILE A 64 3.40 -3.47 13.44
C ILE A 64 4.72 -3.35 12.65
N ASN A 65 5.59 -2.45 13.07
CA ASN A 65 6.87 -2.20 12.39
C ASN A 65 7.81 -3.40 12.47
N THR A 66 7.93 -4.01 13.65
CA THR A 66 8.75 -5.24 13.83
C THR A 66 8.26 -6.38 12.95
N TYR A 67 6.93 -6.60 12.88
CA TYR A 67 6.34 -7.62 12.01
C TYR A 67 6.59 -7.34 10.51
N LYS A 68 6.45 -6.08 10.07
CA LYS A 68 6.74 -5.67 8.68
C LYS A 68 8.21 -5.86 8.30
N MET A 69 9.13 -5.57 9.21
CA MET A 69 10.57 -5.78 8.99
C MET A 69 10.94 -7.27 8.95
N ALA A 70 10.34 -8.11 9.82
CA ALA A 70 10.58 -9.54 9.84
C ALA A 70 9.92 -10.29 8.67
N HIS A 71 8.84 -9.73 8.12
CA HIS A 71 8.11 -10.30 6.99
C HIS A 71 8.01 -9.30 5.83
N PRO A 72 9.14 -8.99 5.15
CA PRO A 72 9.17 -8.04 4.03
C PRO A 72 8.35 -8.49 2.81
N ASN A 73 7.88 -9.73 2.82
CA ASN A 73 7.09 -10.37 1.76
C ASN A 73 5.63 -10.65 2.21
N VAL A 74 5.14 -9.97 3.26
CA VAL A 74 3.69 -9.93 3.55
C VAL A 74 3.02 -9.46 2.27
N GLU A 75 2.14 -10.31 1.74
CA GLU A 75 1.50 -10.18 0.42
C GLU A 75 1.26 -8.71 0.11
N PHE A 76 2.07 -8.16 -0.80
CA PHE A 76 1.95 -6.82 -1.33
C PHE A 76 0.51 -6.72 -1.83
N THR A 77 -0.34 -6.07 -1.06
CA THR A 77 -1.75 -6.03 -1.39
C THR A 77 -1.87 -5.22 -2.68
N ALA A 78 -2.94 -5.44 -3.43
CA ALA A 78 -3.20 -4.62 -4.61
C ALA A 78 -3.21 -3.12 -4.25
N GLN A 79 -3.55 -2.76 -3.00
CA GLN A 79 -3.52 -1.39 -2.49
C GLN A 79 -2.09 -0.87 -2.37
N ASP A 80 -1.15 -1.62 -1.80
CA ASP A 80 0.26 -1.21 -1.68
C ASP A 80 0.90 -0.98 -3.07
N ALA A 81 0.53 -1.82 -4.05
CA ALA A 81 0.96 -1.66 -5.44
C ALA A 81 0.43 -0.38 -6.09
N LEU A 82 -0.84 -0.08 -5.83
CA LEU A 82 -1.47 1.15 -6.31
C LEU A 82 -0.84 2.38 -5.65
N GLU A 83 -0.59 2.36 -4.35
CA GLU A 83 0.06 3.45 -3.62
C GLU A 83 1.47 3.74 -4.14
N LYS A 84 2.27 2.68 -4.34
CA LYS A 84 3.59 2.82 -4.95
C LYS A 84 3.50 3.42 -6.34
N ARG A 85 2.54 2.96 -7.15
CA ARG A 85 2.33 3.49 -8.50
C ARG A 85 1.91 4.96 -8.48
N ILE A 86 1.07 5.37 -7.53
CA ILE A 86 0.69 6.77 -7.35
C ILE A 86 1.92 7.61 -7.00
N ALA A 87 2.74 7.18 -6.03
CA ALA A 87 3.96 7.89 -5.65
C ALA A 87 4.94 8.04 -6.82
N ASP A 88 5.15 6.98 -7.61
CA ASP A 88 6.00 7.03 -8.80
C ASP A 88 5.44 8.00 -9.87
N LEU A 89 4.12 8.00 -10.08
CA LEU A 89 3.46 8.89 -11.04
C LEU A 89 3.52 10.36 -10.59
N GLU A 90 3.34 10.64 -9.30
CA GLU A 90 3.45 11.98 -8.74
C GLU A 90 4.86 12.54 -8.91
N LYS A 91 5.88 11.73 -8.62
CA LYS A 91 7.29 12.10 -8.83
C LYS A 91 7.60 12.39 -10.30
N ALA A 92 7.09 11.56 -11.22
CA ALA A 92 7.26 11.78 -12.65
C ALA A 92 6.56 13.08 -13.11
N LEU A 93 5.35 13.35 -12.59
CA LEU A 93 4.62 14.58 -12.90
C LEU A 93 5.35 15.82 -12.39
N GLU A 94 5.88 15.78 -11.17
CA GLU A 94 6.65 16.87 -10.59
C GLU A 94 7.91 17.17 -11.40
N TYR A 95 8.64 16.12 -11.81
CA TYR A 95 9.81 16.26 -12.67
C TYR A 95 9.46 16.90 -14.02
N GLU A 96 8.39 16.45 -14.69
CA GLU A 96 7.96 17.04 -15.95
C GLU A 96 7.47 18.48 -15.79
N ARG A 97 6.83 18.84 -14.67
CA ARG A 97 6.47 20.23 -14.36
C ARG A 97 7.71 21.11 -14.21
N LEU A 98 8.71 20.64 -13.47
CA LEU A 98 9.97 21.35 -13.29
C LEU A 98 10.70 21.53 -14.62
N ARG A 99 10.74 20.48 -15.44
CA ARG A 99 11.33 20.50 -16.78
C ARG A 99 10.64 21.49 -17.71
N ASN A 100 9.31 21.50 -17.74
CA ASN A 100 8.56 22.47 -18.52
C ASN A 100 8.79 23.91 -18.04
N TYR A 101 8.86 24.11 -16.73
CA TYR A 101 9.17 25.42 -16.16
C TYR A 101 10.57 25.91 -16.60
N ALA A 102 11.58 25.04 -16.52
CA ALA A 102 12.93 25.35 -16.97
C ALA A 102 12.96 25.70 -18.47
N TYR A 103 12.29 24.93 -19.32
CA TYR A 103 12.20 25.24 -20.74
C TYR A 103 11.49 26.56 -21.02
N LYS A 104 10.39 26.86 -20.32
CA LYS A 104 9.72 28.15 -20.44
C LYS A 104 10.65 29.30 -20.07
N LYS A 105 11.42 29.15 -18.98
CA LYS A 105 12.41 30.15 -18.57
C LYS A 105 13.55 30.33 -19.56
N LEU A 106 14.03 29.25 -20.18
CA LEU A 106 15.03 29.33 -21.23
C LEU A 106 14.49 30.07 -22.46
N ILE A 107 13.23 29.84 -22.83
CA ILE A 107 12.58 30.59 -23.92
C ILE A 107 12.50 32.07 -23.55
N ASP A 108 12.01 32.41 -22.35
CA ASP A 108 11.91 33.81 -21.89
C ASP A 108 13.26 34.54 -21.96
N ILE A 109 14.35 33.87 -21.54
CA ILE A 109 15.72 34.43 -21.60
C ILE A 109 16.17 34.62 -23.06
N ALA A 110 15.98 33.60 -23.91
CA ALA A 110 16.38 33.67 -25.31
C ALA A 110 15.63 34.74 -26.09
N GLU A 111 14.32 34.92 -25.85
CA GLU A 111 13.54 36.00 -26.46
C GLU A 111 14.01 37.39 -25.98
N ALA A 112 14.42 37.51 -24.72
CA ALA A 112 14.92 38.77 -24.15
C ALA A 112 16.34 39.14 -24.64
N GLU A 113 17.23 38.17 -24.80
CA GLU A 113 18.62 38.40 -25.23
C GLU A 113 18.76 38.60 -26.75
N GLU A 114 18.05 37.80 -27.55
CA GLU A 114 18.17 37.84 -29.02
C GLU A 114 17.14 38.78 -29.67
N GLY A 115 16.14 39.25 -28.93
CA GLY A 115 15.08 40.14 -29.45
C GLY A 115 14.16 39.48 -30.50
N ILE A 116 14.20 38.15 -30.61
CA ILE A 116 13.41 37.35 -31.56
C ILE A 116 12.28 36.65 -30.80
N SER A 117 11.08 36.62 -31.36
CA SER A 117 9.93 35.88 -30.80
C SER A 117 10.03 34.41 -31.22
N ILE A 118 10.33 33.52 -30.28
CA ILE A 118 10.48 32.07 -30.49
C ILE A 118 9.10 31.39 -30.43
N LEU A 119 8.20 31.91 -29.58
CA LEU A 119 6.81 31.46 -29.55
C LEU A 119 5.97 32.16 -30.63
N LYS A 120 5.19 31.39 -31.39
CA LYS A 120 4.21 31.92 -32.32
C LYS A 120 3.14 32.69 -31.51
N LYS A 121 3.13 34.03 -31.57
CA LYS A 121 2.04 34.84 -31.02
C LYS A 121 0.74 34.37 -31.69
N GLY A 122 -0.17 33.83 -30.88
CA GLY A 122 -1.46 33.31 -31.36
C GLY A 122 -2.15 34.37 -32.20
N GLY A 123 -2.26 34.12 -33.50
CA GLY A 123 -3.04 34.96 -34.39
C GLY A 123 -4.50 34.82 -34.03
N VAL A 124 -5.04 35.76 -33.25
CA VAL A 124 -6.48 36.02 -33.27
C VAL A 124 -6.77 36.67 -34.62
N LYS A 125 -7.51 35.97 -35.47
CA LYS A 125 -8.30 36.58 -36.54
C LYS A 125 -9.77 36.40 -36.16
N GLN A 126 -10.47 37.53 -36.25
CA GLN A 126 -11.86 37.77 -35.89
C GLN A 126 -12.84 36.79 -36.53
#